data_AF-A0A6L3ZF95-F1
#
_entry.id   AF-A0A6L3ZF95-F1
#
_cell.length_a   1.000
_cell.length_b   1.000
_cell.length_c   1.000
_cell.angle_alpha   90.00
_cell.angle_beta   90.00
_cell.angle_gamma   90.00
#
_symmetry.space_group_name_H-M   'P 1'
#
loop_
_entity.id
_entity.type
_entity.pdbx_description
1 polymer ?
#
loop_
_entity_poly.entity_id
_entity_poly.type
_entity_poly.pdbx_seq_one_letter_code
_entity_poly.pdbx_strand_id
1 'polypeptide(L)'
;MVKKAVLYTTIFTAVLAGLHAWVIQSTGVEWKFIYTHLLLWVLSVGLYLFLGFILKSDISKAGFAFIAGTSIQMFSFIIFMLPTLLSAEGNEVSVALHFMIPFLIYLGIEAFWAMRIFGEEKK
;
A
#
# COMPACT_ATOMS: atom_id res chain seq x y z
N MET A 1 5.12 9.75 15.59
CA MET A 1 5.54 8.65 14.69
C MET A 1 5.13 8.76 13.21
N VAL A 2 4.02 9.43 12.86
CA VAL A 2 3.54 9.53 11.46
C VAL A 2 4.61 10.00 10.46
N LYS A 3 5.39 11.03 10.78
CA LYS A 3 6.48 11.53 9.91
C LYS A 3 7.51 10.44 9.57
N LYS A 4 7.85 9.59 10.56
CA LYS A 4 8.77 8.46 10.35
C LYS A 4 8.11 7.43 9.44
N ALA A 5 6.85 7.05 9.70
CA ALA A 5 6.12 6.12 8.85
C ALA A 5 6.12 6.58 7.38
N VAL A 6 5.82 7.86 7.11
CA VAL A 6 5.86 8.44 5.76
C VAL A 6 7.26 8.34 5.14
N LEU A 7 8.31 8.76 5.87
CA LEU A 7 9.69 8.72 5.35
C LEU A 7 10.14 7.29 5.02
N TYR A 8 9.97 6.36 5.95
CA TYR A 8 10.39 4.97 5.76
C TYR A 8 9.56 4.27 4.69
N THR A 9 8.25 4.49 4.63
CA THR A 9 7.41 3.98 3.54
C THR A 9 7.81 4.59 2.20
N THR A 10 8.27 5.84 2.13
CA THR A 10 8.78 6.44 0.88
C THR A 10 10.05 5.76 0.39
N ILE A 11 11.02 5.54 1.29
CA ILE A 11 12.27 4.82 0.96
C ILE A 11 11.94 3.39 0.53
N PHE A 12 11.06 2.73 1.29
CA PHE A 12 10.58 1.39 0.98
C PHE A 12 9.89 1.30 -0.39
N THR A 13 9.01 2.25 -0.71
CA THR A 13 8.37 2.35 -2.04
C THR A 13 9.42 2.42 -3.13
N ALA A 14 10.43 3.27 -2.99
CA ALA A 14 11.47 3.44 -4.01
C ALA A 14 12.27 2.14 -4.22
N VAL A 15 12.64 1.46 -3.12
CA VAL A 15 13.36 0.17 -3.18
C VAL A 15 12.49 -0.91 -3.82
N LEU A 16 11.24 -1.05 -3.36
CA LEU A 16 10.33 -2.08 -3.87
C LEU A 16 9.98 -1.84 -5.34
N ALA A 17 9.76 -0.58 -5.74
CA ALA A 17 9.52 -0.21 -7.13
C ALA A 17 10.74 -0.54 -8.01
N GLY A 18 11.96 -0.29 -7.53
CA GLY A 18 13.19 -0.68 -8.24
C GLY A 18 13.33 -2.19 -8.39
N LEU A 19 13.06 -2.96 -7.34
CA LEU A 19 13.05 -4.43 -7.39
C LEU A 19 11.97 -4.95 -8.34
N HIS A 20 10.77 -4.37 -8.30
CA HIS A 20 9.68 -4.77 -9.17
C HIS A 20 9.96 -4.41 -10.63
N ALA A 21 10.58 -3.25 -10.90
CA ALA A 21 11.02 -2.87 -12.25
C ALA A 21 12.03 -3.86 -12.82
N TRP A 22 12.96 -4.36 -11.99
CA TRP A 22 13.88 -5.42 -12.40
C TRP A 22 13.15 -6.73 -12.76
N VAL A 23 12.16 -7.13 -11.96
CA VAL A 23 11.31 -8.28 -12.28
C VAL A 23 10.54 -8.08 -13.58
N ILE A 24 9.93 -6.90 -13.77
CA ILE A 24 9.16 -6.55 -14.98
C ILE A 24 10.04 -6.67 -16.24
N GLN A 25 11.27 -6.15 -16.20
CA GLN A 25 12.22 -6.28 -17.31
C GLN A 25 12.52 -7.75 -17.64
N SER A 26 12.58 -8.62 -16.63
CA SER A 26 12.85 -10.05 -16.82
C SER A 26 11.64 -10.85 -17.33
N THR A 27 10.42 -10.38 -17.08
CA THR A 27 9.17 -11.09 -17.45
C THR A 27 8.49 -10.56 -18.71
N GLY A 28 8.94 -9.42 -19.25
CA GLY A 28 8.39 -8.83 -20.47
C GLY A 28 6.99 -8.22 -20.31
N VAL A 29 6.54 -8.03 -19.07
CA VAL A 29 5.23 -7.43 -18.76
C VAL A 29 5.26 -5.90 -18.91
N GLU A 30 4.09 -5.27 -19.00
CA GLU A 30 3.99 -3.84 -19.27
C GLU A 30 4.54 -2.94 -18.15
N TRP A 31 5.27 -1.88 -18.52
CA TRP A 31 5.81 -0.91 -17.56
C TRP A 31 4.75 -0.22 -16.69
N LYS A 32 3.47 -0.24 -17.07
CA LYS A 32 2.37 0.35 -16.30
C LYS A 32 2.22 -0.22 -14.89
N PHE A 33 2.75 -1.42 -14.61
CA PHE A 33 2.78 -2.01 -13.27
C PHE A 33 3.61 -1.20 -12.25
N ILE A 34 4.45 -0.26 -12.70
CA ILE A 34 5.18 0.63 -11.80
C ILE A 34 4.24 1.64 -11.10
N TYR A 35 3.15 2.05 -11.75
CA TYR A 35 2.18 3.00 -11.20
C TYR A 35 1.45 2.46 -9.97
N THR A 36 1.37 1.13 -9.86
CA THR A 36 0.90 0.41 -8.66
C THR A 36 1.61 0.88 -7.40
N HIS A 37 2.91 1.16 -7.47
CA HIS A 37 3.71 1.57 -6.32
C HIS A 37 3.41 3.01 -5.90
N LEU A 38 3.18 3.89 -6.88
CA LEU A 38 2.77 5.25 -6.61
C LEU A 38 1.40 5.27 -5.93
N LEU A 39 0.43 4.52 -6.45
CA LEU A 39 -0.90 4.41 -5.86
C LEU A 39 -0.83 3.89 -4.42
N LEU A 40 -0.13 2.76 -4.20
CA LEU A 40 0.02 2.18 -2.88
C LEU A 40 0.68 3.16 -1.90
N TRP A 41 1.73 3.87 -2.33
CA TRP A 41 2.36 4.90 -1.50
C TRP A 41 1.39 6.03 -1.13
N VAL A 42 0.59 6.55 -2.08
CA VAL A 42 -0.40 7.59 -1.79
C VAL A 42 -1.43 7.08 -0.78
N LEU A 43 -1.93 5.86 -0.95
CA LEU A 43 -2.91 5.24 -0.05
C LEU A 43 -2.32 5.02 1.36
N SER A 44 -1.08 4.51 1.48
CA SER A 44 -0.41 4.35 2.77
C SER A 44 -0.18 5.68 3.48
N VAL A 45 0.26 6.71 2.76
CA VAL A 45 0.47 8.04 3.34
C VAL A 45 -0.85 8.62 3.83
N GLY A 46 -1.91 8.51 3.01
CA GLY A 46 -3.27 8.89 3.40
C GLY A 46 -3.74 8.16 4.66
N LEU A 47 -3.51 6.85 4.72
CA LEU A 47 -3.82 6.02 5.90
C LEU A 47 -3.09 6.50 7.15
N TYR A 48 -1.77 6.74 7.07
CA TYR A 48 -1.00 7.21 8.24
C TYR A 48 -1.43 8.59 8.72
N LEU A 49 -1.75 9.50 7.81
CA LEU A 49 -2.28 10.82 8.16
C LEU A 49 -3.66 10.69 8.82
N PHE A 50 -4.53 9.83 8.27
CA PHE A 50 -5.84 9.54 8.84
C PHE A 50 -5.73 8.93 10.25
N LEU A 51 -4.86 7.93 10.45
CA LEU A 51 -4.60 7.37 11.77
C LEU A 51 -4.05 8.41 12.75
N GLY A 52 -3.13 9.26 12.31
CA GLY A 52 -2.60 10.35 13.10
C GLY A 52 -3.66 11.38 13.50
N PHE A 53 -4.67 11.60 12.66
CA PHE A 53 -5.83 12.44 12.98
C PHE A 53 -6.73 11.76 14.01
N ILE A 54 -7.10 10.49 13.79
CA ILE A 54 -7.97 9.73 14.71
C ILE A 54 -7.35 9.61 16.10
N LEU A 55 -6.04 9.35 16.20
CA LEU A 55 -5.38 9.24 17.50
C LEU A 55 -5.47 10.52 18.34
N LYS A 56 -5.42 11.69 17.70
CA LYS A 56 -5.58 12.98 18.40
C LYS A 56 -7.01 13.22 18.87
N SER A 57 -8.00 12.58 18.24
CA SER A 57 -9.41 12.74 18.59
C SER A 57 -9.89 11.68 19.59
N ASP A 58 -9.62 10.41 19.29
CA ASP A 58 -10.08 9.26 20.09
C ASP A 58 -9.22 8.01 19.80
N ILE A 59 -8.27 7.74 20.68
CA ILE A 59 -7.37 6.58 20.59
C ILE A 59 -8.10 5.24 20.58
N SER A 60 -9.28 5.15 21.20
CA SER A 60 -10.03 3.89 21.29
C SER A 60 -10.51 3.40 19.91
N LYS A 61 -10.61 4.30 18.94
CA LYS A 61 -11.08 4.02 17.58
C LYS A 61 -9.96 3.73 16.58
N ALA A 62 -8.70 3.85 16.97
CA ALA A 62 -7.57 3.76 16.05
C ALA A 62 -7.47 2.40 15.32
N GLY A 63 -7.81 1.30 16.01
CA GLY A 63 -7.87 -0.03 15.40
C GLY A 63 -8.98 -0.16 14.35
N PHE A 64 -10.18 0.35 14.65
CA PHE A 64 -11.29 0.39 13.68
C PHE A 64 -10.97 1.29 12.49
N ALA A 65 -10.33 2.43 12.74
CA ALA A 65 -9.88 3.35 11.69
C ALA A 65 -8.87 2.69 10.75
N PHE A 66 -7.94 1.89 11.27
CA PHE A 66 -7.00 1.13 10.44
C PHE A 66 -7.73 0.12 9.56
N ILE A 67 -8.61 -0.71 10.14
CA ILE A 67 -9.38 -1.72 9.40
C ILE A 67 -10.23 -1.09 8.30
N ALA A 68 -10.93 0.01 8.61
CA ALA A 68 -11.73 0.75 7.64
C ALA A 68 -10.87 1.36 6.54
N GLY A 69 -9.75 1.99 6.90
CA GLY A 69 -8.81 2.60 5.96
C GLY A 69 -8.19 1.57 5.00
N THR A 70 -7.71 0.43 5.52
CA THR A 70 -7.14 -0.64 4.70
C THR A 70 -8.20 -1.29 3.80
N SER A 71 -9.45 -1.38 4.26
CA SER A 71 -10.56 -1.89 3.44
C SER A 71 -10.84 -0.96 2.26
N ILE A 72 -10.92 0.36 2.50
CA ILE A 72 -11.09 1.37 1.43
C ILE A 72 -9.93 1.29 0.44
N GLN A 73 -8.70 1.22 0.95
CA GLN A 73 -7.50 1.08 0.13
C GLN A 73 -7.54 -0.19 -0.75
N MET A 74 -8.00 -1.32 -0.20
CA MET A 74 -8.17 -2.56 -0.97
C MET A 74 -9.17 -2.38 -2.12
N PHE A 75 -10.32 -1.73 -1.87
CA PHE A 75 -11.29 -1.43 -2.92
C PHE A 75 -10.73 -0.48 -3.98
N SER A 76 -10.06 0.61 -3.58
CA SER A 76 -9.40 1.52 -4.51
C SER A 76 -8.36 0.81 -5.37
N PHE A 77 -7.61 -0.12 -4.78
CA PHE A 77 -6.62 -0.91 -5.48
C PHE A 77 -7.24 -1.87 -6.50
N ILE A 78 -8.33 -2.55 -6.14
CA ILE A 78 -9.08 -3.42 -7.06
C ILE A 78 -9.62 -2.62 -8.25
N ILE A 79 -10.22 -1.44 -8.00
CA ILE A 79 -10.74 -0.56 -9.06
C ILE A 79 -9.60 -0.14 -10.00
N PHE A 80 -8.43 0.18 -9.46
CA PHE A 80 -7.27 0.54 -10.27
C PHE A 80 -6.72 -0.63 -11.10
N MET A 81 -6.72 -1.84 -10.52
CA MET A 81 -6.26 -3.06 -11.19
C MET A 81 -7.21 -3.50 -12.32
N LEU A 82 -8.51 -3.33 -12.13
CA LEU A 82 -9.56 -3.94 -12.95
C LEU A 82 -9.40 -3.71 -14.47
N PRO A 83 -9.12 -2.49 -14.99
CA PRO A 83 -8.94 -2.28 -16.42
C PRO A 83 -7.78 -3.07 -17.01
N THR A 84 -6.68 -3.23 -16.26
CA THR A 84 -5.52 -3.99 -16.70
C THR A 84 -5.81 -5.49 -16.68
N LEU A 85 -6.56 -5.97 -15.68
CA LEU A 85 -6.92 -7.38 -15.60
C LEU A 85 -7.91 -7.78 -16.70
N LEU A 86 -8.88 -6.91 -17.04
CA LEU A 86 -9.86 -7.17 -18.09
C LEU A 86 -9.28 -7.15 -19.51
N SER A 87 -8.08 -6.56 -19.69
CA SER A 87 -7.37 -6.51 -20.97
C SER A 87 -6.24 -7.53 -21.08
N ALA A 88 -6.06 -8.39 -20.07
CA ALA A 88 -4.97 -9.35 -19.98
C ALA A 88 -5.29 -10.64 -20.76
N GLU A 89 -5.27 -10.60 -22.09
CA GLU A 89 -5.56 -11.77 -22.93
C GLU A 89 -4.60 -12.95 -22.65
N GLY A 90 -5.04 -13.94 -21.86
CA GLY A 90 -4.30 -15.18 -21.59
C GLY A 90 -3.14 -15.07 -20.59
N ASN A 91 -3.00 -13.93 -19.90
CA ASN A 91 -1.93 -13.68 -18.92
C ASN A 91 -2.46 -13.13 -17.59
N GLU A 92 -3.74 -13.37 -17.29
CA GLU A 92 -4.51 -12.80 -16.19
C GLU A 92 -3.86 -13.09 -14.83
N VAL A 93 -3.35 -14.31 -14.64
CA VAL A 93 -2.69 -14.73 -13.40
C VAL A 93 -1.40 -13.94 -13.18
N SER A 94 -0.56 -13.82 -14.20
CA SER A 94 0.70 -13.05 -14.09
C SER A 94 0.40 -11.59 -13.76
N VAL A 95 -0.55 -11.00 -14.49
CA VAL A 95 -1.02 -9.63 -14.27
C VAL A 95 -1.53 -9.43 -12.85
N ALA A 96 -2.38 -10.34 -12.35
CA ALA A 96 -2.89 -10.29 -10.98
C ALA A 96 -1.76 -10.36 -9.93
N LEU A 97 -0.74 -11.21 -10.14
CA LEU A 97 0.40 -11.32 -9.22
C LEU A 97 1.22 -10.01 -9.15
N HIS A 98 1.41 -9.33 -10.29
CA HIS A 98 2.09 -8.02 -10.36
C HIS A 98 1.34 -6.90 -9.61
N PHE A 99 0.06 -7.07 -9.31
CA PHE A 99 -0.70 -6.17 -8.42
C PHE A 99 -0.75 -6.69 -6.98
N MET A 100 -1.06 -7.96 -6.78
CA MET A 100 -1.32 -8.54 -5.46
C MET A 100 -0.07 -8.60 -4.59
N ILE A 101 1.10 -8.97 -5.15
CA ILE A 101 2.33 -9.11 -4.38
C ILE A 101 2.76 -7.75 -3.78
N PRO A 102 2.86 -6.66 -4.56
CA PRO A 102 3.10 -5.33 -3.98
C PRO A 102 2.08 -4.95 -2.91
N PHE A 103 0.78 -5.15 -3.16
CA PHE A 103 -0.26 -4.81 -2.18
C PHE A 103 -0.07 -5.50 -0.83
N LEU A 104 0.19 -6.82 -0.82
CA LEU A 104 0.40 -7.58 0.41
C LEU A 104 1.66 -7.11 1.18
N ILE A 105 2.71 -6.80 0.43
CA ILE A 105 3.96 -6.28 0.98
C ILE A 105 3.72 -4.90 1.64
N TYR A 106 2.92 -4.04 1.01
CA TYR A 106 2.50 -2.76 1.60
C TYR A 106 1.65 -2.94 2.85
N LEU A 107 0.67 -3.84 2.83
CA LEU A 107 -0.20 -4.11 3.97
C LEU A 107 0.62 -4.55 5.21
N GLY A 108 1.67 -5.34 5.01
CA GLY A 108 2.59 -5.73 6.10
C GLY A 108 3.31 -4.53 6.71
N ILE A 109 3.83 -3.62 5.88
CA ILE A 109 4.49 -2.38 6.35
C ILE A 109 3.51 -1.43 7.03
N GLU A 110 2.30 -1.31 6.50
CA GLU A 110 1.24 -0.49 7.07
C GLU A 110 0.81 -1.00 8.45
N ALA A 111 0.62 -2.31 8.59
CA ALA A 111 0.32 -2.95 9.87
C ALA A 111 1.44 -2.71 10.88
N PHE A 112 2.70 -2.86 10.47
CA PHE A 112 3.86 -2.57 11.32
C PHE A 112 3.85 -1.11 11.82
N TRP A 113 3.66 -0.14 10.91
CA TRP A 113 3.64 1.27 11.28
C TRP A 113 2.41 1.66 12.08
N ALA A 114 1.24 1.11 11.78
CA ALA A 114 0.02 1.32 12.55
C ALA A 114 0.23 0.90 14.01
N MET A 115 0.77 -0.30 14.25
CA MET A 115 1.08 -0.78 15.60
C MET A 115 2.07 0.12 16.34
N ARG A 116 3.09 0.63 15.62
CA ARG A 116 4.07 1.57 16.19
C ARG A 116 3.48 2.94 16.50
N ILE A 117 2.57 3.42 15.66
CA ILE A 117 1.85 4.68 15.83
C ILE A 117 0.90 4.58 17.05
N PHE A 118 0.20 3.45 17.22
CA PHE A 118 -0.66 3.21 18.39
C PHE A 118 0.12 3.05 19.70
N GLY A 119 1.31 2.45 19.64
CA GLY A 119 2.14 2.21 20.81
C GLY A 119 2.84 3.44 21.37
N GLU A 120 3.00 4.51 20.59
CA GLU A 120 3.62 5.77 21.05
C GLU A 120 2.67 6.61 21.91
N GLU A 121 1.36 6.64 21.58
CA GLU A 121 0.34 7.37 22.35
C GLU A 121 -0.02 6.70 23.70
N LYS A 122 0.37 5.43 23.91
CA LYS A 122 0.16 4.72 25.18
C LYS A 122 1.27 4.98 26.22
N LYS A 123 2.34 5.69 25.86
CA LYS A 123 3.47 6.01 26.74
C LYS A 123 3.44 7.48 27.12
#